data_AF-A0AAW2NVM4-F1
#
_entry.id   AF-A0AAW2NVM4-F1
#
_cell.length_a   1.000
_cell.length_b   1.000
_cell.length_c   1.000
_cell.angle_alpha   90.00
_cell.angle_beta   90.00
_cell.angle_gamma   90.00
#
_symmetry.space_group_name_H-M   'P 1'
#
loop_
_entity.id
_entity.type
_entity.pdbx_description
1 polymer ?
#
loop_
_entity_poly.entity_id
_entity_poly.type
_entity_poly.pdbx_seq_one_letter_code
_entity_poly.pdbx_strand_id
1 'polypeptide(L)'
;MVEKGKPRKEEVVTREYTINLHKRLHGCTFKKKAPKAIKEIRKFAQKAMGTTDVRVDVKLNKHIWSRGIRSVPRRIRVRIARKRNDDEDAKEELYSLVTVTEIPDGGLKGLGTQVIEEEE
;
A
#
# COMPACT_ATOMS: atom_id res chain seq x y z
N MET A 1 24.49 -25.79 12.56
CA MET A 1 24.63 -24.60 11.69
C MET A 1 23.24 -24.21 11.24
N VAL A 2 22.70 -23.08 11.70
CA VAL A 2 21.38 -22.60 11.24
C VAL A 2 21.60 -21.93 9.89
N GLU A 3 21.01 -22.47 8.83
CA GLU A 3 20.99 -21.81 7.52
C GLU A 3 20.47 -20.39 7.68
N LYS A 4 21.32 -19.39 7.40
CA LYS A 4 20.88 -18.01 7.29
C LYS A 4 19.97 -17.93 6.06
N GLY A 5 18.66 -17.96 6.29
CA GLY A 5 17.66 -17.88 5.23
C GLY A 5 17.92 -16.68 4.31
N LYS A 6 17.70 -16.88 3.00
CA LYS A 6 17.83 -15.85 1.96
C LYS A 6 17.16 -14.54 2.38
N PRO A 7 17.73 -13.36 2.04
CA PRO A 7 17.09 -12.10 2.34
C PRO A 7 15.72 -12.03 1.64
N ARG A 8 14.64 -11.94 2.42
CA ARG A 8 13.23 -11.78 1.95
C ARG A 8 12.98 -10.54 1.05
N LYS A 9 14.02 -9.81 0.66
CA LYS A 9 13.94 -8.62 -0.17
C LYS A 9 13.74 -8.92 -1.66
N GLU A 10 14.15 -10.09 -2.13
CA GLU A 10 14.17 -10.42 -3.57
C GLU A 10 12.90 -11.12 -4.08
N GLU A 11 12.07 -11.64 -3.18
CA GLU A 11 10.90 -12.43 -3.58
C GLU A 11 9.73 -11.54 -4.03
N VAL A 12 8.99 -11.93 -5.06
CA VAL A 12 7.70 -11.31 -5.36
C VAL A 12 6.71 -11.68 -4.26
N VAL A 13 6.04 -10.69 -3.69
CA VAL A 13 5.13 -10.92 -2.56
C VAL A 13 3.96 -9.96 -2.66
N THR A 14 2.75 -10.50 -2.50
CA THR A 14 1.53 -9.73 -2.37
C THR A 14 1.02 -9.79 -0.93
N ARG A 15 0.71 -8.62 -0.36
CA ARG A 15 0.20 -8.51 1.01
C ARG A 15 -0.95 -7.53 1.09
N GLU A 16 -1.92 -7.88 1.90
CA GLU A 16 -3.00 -6.99 2.27
C GLU A 16 -2.78 -6.36 3.64
N TYR A 17 -2.95 -5.04 3.67
CA TYR A 17 -2.74 -4.21 4.85
C TYR A 17 -3.96 -3.33 5.11
N THR A 18 -4.24 -3.10 6.39
CA THR A 18 -5.18 -2.05 6.81
C THR A 18 -4.40 -0.82 7.24
N ILE A 19 -4.41 0.25 6.44
CA ILE A 19 -3.74 1.52 6.77
C ILE A 19 -4.68 2.39 7.59
N ASN A 20 -4.22 2.82 8.78
CA ASN A 20 -4.91 3.82 9.58
C ASN A 20 -4.53 5.23 9.14
N LEU A 21 -5.32 5.83 8.24
CA LEU A 21 -5.13 7.18 7.75
C LEU A 21 -5.49 8.24 8.79
N HIS A 22 -6.44 7.94 9.69
CA HIS A 22 -6.85 8.89 10.73
C HIS A 22 -5.67 9.32 11.63
N LYS A 23 -4.86 8.36 12.09
CA LYS A 23 -3.65 8.66 12.88
C LYS A 23 -2.59 9.41 12.06
N ARG A 24 -2.37 9.02 10.80
CA ARG A 24 -1.35 9.61 9.92
C ARG A 24 -1.67 11.03 9.46
N LEU A 25 -2.95 11.35 9.38
CA LEU A 25 -3.46 12.65 8.96
C LEU A 25 -3.85 13.55 10.14
N HIS A 26 -3.52 13.15 11.36
CA HIS A 26 -3.78 13.97 12.53
C HIS A 26 -3.03 15.30 12.43
N GLY A 27 -3.70 16.41 12.78
CA GLY A 27 -3.14 17.77 12.71
C GLY A 27 -2.88 18.32 11.30
N CYS A 28 -3.28 17.64 10.22
CA CYS A 28 -3.11 18.21 8.88
C CYS A 28 -4.22 19.23 8.53
N THR A 29 -3.85 20.29 7.82
CA THR A 29 -4.81 21.26 7.27
C THR A 29 -5.77 20.59 6.29
N PHE A 30 -7.06 20.97 6.33
CA PHE A 30 -8.10 20.34 5.51
C PHE A 30 -7.81 20.34 4.01
N LYS A 31 -7.26 21.44 3.47
CA LYS A 31 -6.90 21.56 2.05
C LYS A 31 -5.74 20.65 1.62
N LYS A 32 -5.02 20.03 2.56
CA LYS A 32 -3.87 19.15 2.27
C LYS A 32 -4.14 17.69 2.66
N LYS A 33 -5.34 17.35 3.14
CA LYS A 33 -5.61 16.06 3.77
C LYS A 33 -5.60 14.89 2.78
N ALA A 34 -6.35 14.96 1.68
CA ALA A 34 -6.31 13.93 0.63
C ALA A 34 -4.92 13.81 -0.06
N PRO A 35 -4.26 14.91 -0.47
CA PRO A 35 -2.89 14.83 -0.99
C PRO A 35 -1.89 14.21 -0.01
N LYS A 36 -1.99 14.56 1.28
CA LYS A 36 -1.13 13.97 2.33
C LYS A 36 -1.45 12.49 2.55
N ALA A 37 -2.70 12.06 2.39
CA ALA A 37 -3.09 10.66 2.53
C ALA A 37 -2.37 9.77 1.50
N ILE A 38 -2.32 10.22 0.25
CA ILE A 38 -1.64 9.48 -0.82
C ILE A 38 -0.13 9.40 -0.54
N LYS A 39 0.49 10.51 -0.09
CA LYS A 39 1.90 10.52 0.30
C LYS A 39 2.19 9.55 1.45
N GLU A 40 1.30 9.49 2.44
CA GLU A 40 1.40 8.57 3.56
C GLU A 40 1.23 7.09 3.16
N ILE A 41 0.36 6.81 2.19
CA ILE A 41 0.22 5.46 1.62
C ILE A 41 1.47 5.06 0.86
N ARG A 42 2.03 5.96 0.03
CA ARG A 42 3.31 5.71 -0.66
C ARG A 42 4.45 5.44 0.32
N LYS A 43 4.58 6.27 1.36
CA LYS A 43 5.58 6.09 2.42
C LYS A 43 5.39 4.78 3.17
N PHE A 44 4.15 4.36 3.40
CA PHE A 44 3.87 3.07 4.03
C PHE A 44 4.29 1.90 3.14
N ALA A 45 3.94 1.94 1.84
CA ALA A 45 4.32 0.90 0.89
C ALA A 45 5.84 0.79 0.73
N GLN A 46 6.53 1.93 0.57
CA GLN A 46 8.00 1.98 0.51
C GLN A 46 8.64 1.33 1.75
N LYS A 47 8.14 1.63 2.96
CA LYS A 47 8.66 1.03 4.19
C LYS A 47 8.33 -0.46 4.32
N ALA A 48 7.15 -0.88 3.89
CA ALA A 48 6.67 -2.26 4.05
C ALA A 48 7.31 -3.23 3.05
N MET A 49 7.52 -2.78 1.81
CA MET A 49 8.04 -3.61 0.72
C MET A 49 9.52 -3.38 0.42
N GLY A 50 10.08 -2.24 0.84
CA GLY A 50 11.49 -1.90 0.65
C GLY A 50 11.86 -1.48 -0.77
N THR A 51 10.89 -1.15 -1.63
CA THR A 51 11.11 -0.61 -2.99
C THR A 51 11.01 0.91 -2.98
N THR A 52 11.77 1.62 -3.81
CA THR A 52 11.61 3.08 -3.93
C THR A 52 10.58 3.43 -5.00
N ASP A 53 10.46 2.63 -6.06
CA ASP A 53 9.33 2.75 -7.00
C ASP A 53 8.03 2.22 -6.37
N VAL A 54 7.07 3.12 -6.18
CA VAL A 54 5.73 2.83 -5.65
C VAL A 54 4.68 3.45 -6.57
N ARG A 55 3.97 2.58 -7.27
CA ARG A 55 2.89 2.92 -8.19
C ARG A 55 1.55 2.79 -7.47
N VAL A 56 0.77 3.87 -7.49
CA VAL A 56 -0.54 3.92 -6.84
C VAL A 56 -1.60 3.79 -7.92
N ASP A 57 -2.48 2.80 -7.78
CA ASP A 57 -3.54 2.56 -8.75
C ASP A 57 -4.57 3.71 -8.79
N VAL A 58 -5.18 3.90 -9.96
CA VAL A 58 -6.17 4.96 -10.20
C VAL A 58 -7.42 4.73 -9.35
N LYS A 59 -7.86 3.48 -9.13
CA LYS A 59 -9.04 3.18 -8.29
C LYS A 59 -8.78 3.56 -6.83
N LEU A 60 -7.58 3.29 -6.33
CA LEU A 60 -7.17 3.71 -4.99
C LEU A 60 -7.18 5.23 -4.85
N ASN A 61 -6.66 5.95 -5.86
CA ASN A 61 -6.73 7.42 -5.88
C ASN A 61 -8.18 7.91 -5.87
N LYS A 62 -9.05 7.40 -6.75
CA LYS A 62 -10.48 7.74 -6.78
C LYS A 62 -11.16 7.47 -5.43
N HIS A 63 -10.87 6.36 -4.77
CA HIS A 63 -11.44 6.02 -3.47
C HIS A 63 -11.04 7.03 -2.38
N ILE A 64 -9.77 7.46 -2.34
CA ILE A 64 -9.28 8.46 -1.38
C ILE A 64 -9.95 9.82 -1.60
N TRP A 65 -10.16 10.21 -2.87
CA TRP A 65 -10.75 11.49 -3.25
C TRP A 65 -12.28 11.49 -3.31
N SER A 66 -12.93 10.33 -3.18
CA SER A 66 -14.39 10.17 -3.33
C SER A 66 -15.24 11.09 -2.44
N ARG A 67 -14.75 11.41 -1.24
CA ARG A 67 -15.42 12.27 -0.25
C ARG A 67 -14.87 13.69 -0.23
N GLY A 68 -14.11 14.07 -1.25
CA GLY A 68 -13.44 15.35 -1.39
C GLY A 68 -12.17 15.50 -0.56
N ILE A 69 -11.55 16.69 -0.64
CA ILE A 69 -10.19 16.94 -0.14
C ILE A 69 -10.04 16.85 1.39
N ARG A 70 -11.12 17.17 2.14
CA ARG A 70 -11.14 17.23 3.61
C ARG A 70 -11.48 15.89 4.27
N SER A 71 -12.33 15.08 3.64
CA SER A 71 -13.01 13.95 4.29
C SER A 71 -12.46 12.59 3.85
N VAL A 72 -11.15 12.40 4.03
CA VAL A 72 -10.50 11.13 3.68
C VAL A 72 -11.01 9.96 4.55
N PRO A 73 -11.19 8.74 4.01
CA PRO A 73 -11.51 7.55 4.79
C PRO A 73 -10.57 7.36 6.00
N ARG A 74 -11.11 6.98 7.15
CA ARG A 74 -10.32 6.83 8.40
C ARG A 74 -9.33 5.67 8.34
N ARG A 75 -9.76 4.57 7.75
CA ARG A 75 -8.96 3.36 7.51
C ARG A 75 -9.25 2.88 6.09
N ILE A 76 -8.25 2.28 5.46
CA ILE A 76 -8.36 1.72 4.11
C ILE A 76 -7.69 0.36 4.07
N ARG A 77 -8.30 -0.61 3.40
CA ARG A 77 -7.70 -1.90 3.09
C ARG A 77 -7.03 -1.77 1.72
N VAL A 78 -5.74 -2.06 1.67
CA VAL A 78 -4.95 -2.00 0.44
C VAL A 78 -4.22 -3.30 0.24
N ARG A 79 -4.15 -3.74 -1.00
CA ARG A 79 -3.25 -4.78 -1.45
C ARG A 79 -2.02 -4.11 -2.03
N ILE A 80 -0.85 -4.57 -1.59
CA ILE A 80 0.44 -4.12 -2.09
C ILE A 80 1.11 -5.35 -2.69
N ALA A 81 1.35 -5.31 -3.99
CA ALA A 81 2.05 -6.34 -4.72
C ALA A 81 3.44 -5.83 -5.10
N ARG A 82 4.48 -6.54 -4.65
CA ARG A 82 5.85 -6.31 -5.14
C ARG A 82 6.07 -7.17 -6.37
N LYS A 83 6.25 -6.54 -7.52
CA LYS A 83 6.41 -7.19 -8.83
C LYS A 83 7.78 -6.86 -9.43
N ARG A 84 8.28 -7.74 -10.29
CA ARG A 84 9.46 -7.46 -11.12
C ARG A 84 9.12 -6.43 -12.19
N ASN A 85 10.08 -5.57 -12.47
CA ASN A 85 9.98 -4.60 -13.54
C ASN A 85 10.62 -5.21 -14.79
N ASP A 86 9.85 -5.34 -15.86
CA ASP A 86 10.30 -5.94 -17.13
C ASP A 86 10.88 -4.90 -18.11
N ASP A 87 10.94 -3.63 -17.69
CA ASP A 87 11.48 -2.53 -18.48
C ASP A 87 13.01 -2.47 -18.35
N GLU A 88 13.72 -2.63 -19.47
CA GLU A 88 15.20 -2.69 -19.52
C GLU A 88 15.87 -1.38 -19.05
N ASP A 89 15.17 -0.23 -19.13
CA ASP A 89 15.68 1.07 -18.68
C ASP A 89 15.38 1.37 -17.19
N ALA A 90 14.82 0.41 -16.46
CA ALA A 90 14.45 0.59 -15.07
C ALA A 90 15.65 0.70 -14.13
N LYS A 91 15.66 1.74 -13.29
CA LYS A 91 16.68 1.91 -12.23
C LYS A 91 16.58 0.88 -11.11
N GLU A 92 15.41 0.28 -10.90
CA GLU A 92 15.15 -0.73 -9.88
C GLU A 92 14.47 -1.95 -10.50
N GLU A 93 14.92 -3.15 -10.11
CA GLU A 93 14.38 -4.43 -10.59
C GLU A 93 12.97 -4.74 -10.05
N LEU A 94 12.56 -4.10 -8.94
CA LEU A 94 11.30 -4.36 -8.24
C LEU A 94 10.53 -3.07 -8.04
N TYR A 95 9.23 -3.10 -8.32
CA TYR A 95 8.31 -2.01 -7.98
C TYR A 95 7.16 -2.52 -7.11
N SER A 96 6.57 -1.61 -6.33
CA SER A 96 5.36 -1.90 -5.55
C SER A 96 4.14 -1.29 -6.21
N LEU A 97 3.15 -2.12 -6.56
CA LEU A 97 1.83 -1.67 -6.99
C LEU A 97 0.86 -1.68 -5.81
N VAL A 98 0.20 -0.56 -5.55
CA VAL A 98 -0.78 -0.41 -4.48
C VAL A 98 -2.18 -0.30 -5.07
N THR A 99 -3.03 -1.28 -4.76
CA THR A 99 -4.44 -1.32 -5.16
C THR A 99 -5.35 -1.22 -3.94
N VAL A 100 -6.59 -0.78 -4.17
CA VAL A 100 -7.64 -0.80 -3.15
C VAL A 100 -8.26 -2.20 -3.12
N THR A 101 -8.40 -2.76 -1.92
CA THR A 101 -9.17 -4.00 -1.71
C THR A 101 -10.52 -3.64 -1.14
N GLU A 102 -11.54 -4.38 -1.53
CA GLU A 102 -12.86 -4.30 -0.91
C GLU A 102 -12.77 -4.75 0.55
N ILE A 103 -13.54 -4.06 1.40
CA ILE A 103 -13.63 -4.42 2.81
C ILE A 103 -14.69 -5.52 2.89
N PRO A 104 -14.37 -6.72 3.43
CA PRO A 104 -15.37 -7.77 3.58
C PRO A 104 -16.50 -7.32 4.51
N ASP A 105 -17.69 -7.93 4.37
CA ASP A 105 -18.93 -7.50 5.06
C ASP A 105 -18.81 -7.46 6.60
N GLY A 106 -17.87 -8.22 7.18
CA GLY A 106 -17.51 -8.19 8.60
C GLY A 106 -16.74 -6.94 9.07
N GLY A 107 -16.47 -5.99 8.18
CA GLY A 107 -15.77 -4.73 8.47
C GLY A 107 -14.27 -4.90 8.72
N LEU A 108 -13.62 -3.86 9.25
CA LEU A 108 -12.15 -3.77 9.44
C LEU A 108 -11.63 -4.33 10.79
N LYS A 109 -12.49 -5.01 11.57
CA LYS A 109 -12.15 -5.51 12.89
C LYS A 109 -11.50 -6.89 12.75
N GLY A 110 -10.34 -7.11 13.38
CA GLY A 110 -9.61 -8.38 13.29
C GLY A 110 -8.81 -8.61 11.99
N LEU A 111 -8.97 -7.77 10.96
CA LEU A 111 -8.16 -7.84 9.73
C LEU A 111 -6.74 -7.31 9.95
N GLY A 112 -5.85 -8.24 10.28
CA GLY A 112 -4.40 -8.03 10.33
C GLY A 112 -3.76 -8.01 8.94
N THR A 113 -2.43 -8.05 8.90
CA THR A 113 -1.67 -8.24 7.66
C THR A 113 -1.89 -9.65 7.17
N GLN A 114 -2.28 -9.80 5.91
CA GLN A 114 -2.42 -11.11 5.25
C GLN A 114 -1.45 -11.18 4.09
N VAL A 115 -0.73 -12.28 3.97
CA VAL A 115 0.05 -12.59 2.76
C VAL A 115 -0.92 -13.28 1.81
N ILE A 116 -0.94 -12.82 0.56
CA ILE A 116 -1.77 -13.41 -0.49
C ILE A 116 -0.81 -14.06 -1.45
N GLU A 117 -1.01 -15.36 -1.62
CA GLU A 117 -0.45 -16.11 -2.72
C GLU A 117 -1.35 -15.79 -3.92
N GLU A 118 -0.85 -14.97 -4.84
CA GLU A 118 -1.50 -14.89 -6.15
C GLU A 118 -1.10 -16.18 -6.86
N GLU A 119 -2.01 -17.17 -6.88
CA GLU A 119 -1.94 -18.25 -7.86
C GLU A 119 -2.00 -17.58 -9.24
N GLU A 120 -0.99 -17.84 -10.05
CA GLU A 120 -0.78 -17.26 -11.37
C GLU A 120 -1.94 -17.57 -12.34
#